data_AF-A0A659XY52-F1
#
_entry.id   AF-A0A659XY52-F1
#
_cell.length_a   1.000
_cell.length_b   1.000
_cell.length_c   1.000
_cell.angle_alpha   90.00
_cell.angle_beta   90.00
_cell.angle_gamma   90.00
#
_symmetry.space_group_name_H-M   'P 1'
#
loop_
_entity.id
_entity.type
_entity.pdbx_description
1 polymer ?
#
loop_
_entity_poly.entity_id
_entity_poly.type
_entity_poly.pdbx_seq_one_letter_code
_entity_poly.pdbx_strand_id
1 'polypeptide(L)'
;LLNPNSAQGHTGSGWVNAHSSRPLVAIEHFHRAMRLSPVDPEKGIALSGIGMSYLMLERYEEALAWGERALHEMPNYGSSHRVVIMALVKLNRLDEAQAAARRLME
;
A
#
# COMPACT_ATOMS: atom_id res chain seq x y z
N LEU A 1 12.31 -1.38 -22.87
CA LEU A 1 11.01 -0.73 -23.13
C LEU A 1 9.94 -1.48 -22.35
N LEU A 2 9.52 -0.95 -21.18
CA LEU A 2 8.40 -1.50 -20.40
C LEU A 2 7.10 -1.23 -21.17
N ASN A 3 6.23 -2.23 -21.28
CA ASN A 3 4.93 -2.10 -21.95
C ASN A 3 4.08 -1.04 -21.22
N PRO A 4 3.72 0.09 -21.86
CA PRO A 4 2.99 1.19 -21.21
C PRO A 4 1.54 0.82 -20.82
N ASN A 5 1.04 -0.34 -21.25
CA ASN A 5 -0.27 -0.86 -20.87
C ASN A 5 -0.19 -2.05 -19.89
N SER A 6 0.98 -2.35 -19.33
CA SER A 6 1.12 -3.40 -18.33
C SER A 6 0.75 -2.86 -16.94
N ALA A 7 -0.33 -3.40 -16.35
CA ALA A 7 -0.68 -3.11 -14.96
C ALA A 7 0.47 -3.46 -14.01
N GLN A 8 1.10 -4.63 -14.17
CA GLN A 8 2.28 -5.04 -13.40
C GLN A 8 3.48 -4.09 -13.60
N GLY A 9 3.71 -3.60 -14.82
CA GLY A 9 4.74 -2.60 -15.09
C GLY A 9 4.51 -1.30 -14.34
N HIS A 10 3.25 -0.83 -14.29
CA HIS A 10 2.88 0.33 -13.47
C HIS A 10 3.00 0.05 -11.97
N THR A 11 2.63 -1.12 -11.47
CA THR A 11 2.83 -1.52 -10.07
C THR A 11 4.32 -1.50 -9.69
N GLY A 12 5.17 -2.11 -10.52
CA GLY A 12 6.63 -2.08 -10.30
C GLY A 12 7.20 -0.67 -10.33
N SER A 13 6.76 0.17 -11.29
CA SER A 13 7.15 1.58 -11.36
C SER A 13 6.69 2.38 -10.12
N GLY A 14 5.50 2.10 -9.59
CA GLY A 14 5.01 2.65 -8.34
C GLY A 14 5.97 2.36 -7.19
N TRP A 15 6.35 1.10 -7.03
CA TRP A 15 7.31 0.70 -5.99
C TRP A 15 8.69 1.34 -6.16
N VAL A 16 9.22 1.41 -7.38
CA VAL A 16 10.51 2.08 -7.64
C VAL A 16 10.46 3.55 -7.23
N ASN A 17 9.35 4.25 -7.54
CA ASN A 17 9.19 5.65 -7.17
C ASN A 17 9.00 5.84 -5.66
N ALA A 18 8.29 4.94 -4.98
CA ALA A 18 8.17 4.96 -3.53
C ALA A 18 9.55 4.81 -2.85
N HIS A 19 10.36 3.83 -3.26
CA HIS A 19 11.72 3.67 -2.73
C HIS A 19 12.68 4.80 -3.12
N SER A 20 12.36 5.55 -4.19
CA SER A 20 13.14 6.72 -4.61
C SER A 20 12.68 8.03 -3.96
N SER A 21 11.91 7.98 -2.87
CA SER A 21 11.36 9.16 -2.18
C SER A 21 10.48 10.06 -3.07
N ARG A 22 9.78 9.47 -4.05
CA ARG A 22 8.81 10.15 -4.92
C ARG A 22 7.39 9.60 -4.70
N PRO A 23 6.79 9.79 -3.51
CA PRO A 23 5.53 9.13 -3.13
C PRO A 23 4.33 9.56 -3.98
N LEU A 24 4.25 10.82 -4.42
CA LEU A 24 3.14 11.26 -5.28
C LEU A 24 3.16 10.60 -6.66
N VAL A 25 4.36 10.47 -7.24
CA VAL A 25 4.56 9.76 -8.51
C VAL A 25 4.24 8.27 -8.33
N ALA A 26 4.66 7.68 -7.22
CA ALA A 26 4.32 6.30 -6.89
C ALA A 26 2.80 6.06 -6.86
N ILE A 27 2.05 6.93 -6.16
CA ILE A 27 0.58 6.88 -6.08
C ILE A 27 -0.06 6.95 -7.47
N GLU A 28 0.44 7.82 -8.36
CA GLU A 28 -0.07 7.91 -9.73
C GLU A 28 0.11 6.58 -10.49
N HIS A 29 1.29 5.98 -10.40
CA HIS A 29 1.58 4.70 -11.04
C HIS A 29 0.72 3.56 -10.49
N PHE A 30 0.53 3.48 -9.17
CA PHE A 30 -0.36 2.47 -8.57
C PHE A 30 -1.81 2.65 -9.01
N HIS A 31 -2.32 3.89 -9.03
CA HIS A 31 -3.65 4.16 -9.56
C HIS A 31 -3.78 3.81 -11.04
N ARG A 32 -2.74 4.05 -11.85
CA ARG A 32 -2.75 3.65 -13.25
C ARG A 32 -2.78 2.12 -13.40
N ALA A 33 -2.02 1.39 -12.58
CA ALA A 33 -2.07 -0.08 -12.56
C ALA A 33 -3.49 -0.58 -12.27
N MET A 34 -4.14 -0.04 -11.23
CA MET A 34 -5.52 -0.42 -10.88
C MET A 34 -6.55 -0.06 -11.95
N ARG A 35 -6.35 1.03 -12.73
CA ARG A 35 -7.23 1.34 -13.86
C ARG A 35 -7.04 0.38 -15.04
N LEU A 36 -5.81 -0.09 -15.26
CA LEU A 36 -5.50 -1.03 -16.33
C LEU A 36 -5.97 -2.45 -16.02
N SER A 37 -6.02 -2.83 -14.73
CA SER A 37 -6.52 -4.12 -14.27
C SER A 37 -7.43 -3.93 -13.03
N PRO A 38 -8.71 -3.59 -13.22
CA PRO A 38 -9.62 -3.30 -12.10
C PRO A 38 -10.05 -4.55 -11.31
N VAL A 39 -9.96 -5.73 -11.92
CA VAL A 39 -10.32 -7.03 -11.32
C VAL A 39 -9.08 -7.88 -10.99
N ASP A 40 -7.92 -7.22 -10.83
CA ASP A 40 -6.66 -7.88 -10.51
C ASP A 40 -6.76 -8.64 -9.16
N PRO A 41 -6.51 -9.96 -9.14
CA PRO A 41 -6.41 -10.72 -7.89
C PRO A 41 -5.31 -10.19 -6.96
N GLU A 42 -4.28 -9.54 -7.50
CA GLU A 42 -3.14 -8.99 -6.75
C GLU A 42 -3.26 -7.48 -6.50
N LYS A 43 -4.46 -6.89 -6.65
CA LYS A 43 -4.67 -5.44 -6.42
C LYS A 43 -4.24 -4.96 -5.03
N GLY A 44 -4.21 -5.84 -4.03
CA GLY A 44 -3.69 -5.54 -2.68
C GLY A 44 -2.24 -5.05 -2.68
N ILE A 45 -1.42 -5.45 -3.66
CA ILE A 45 -0.04 -4.97 -3.81
C ILE A 45 -0.02 -3.47 -4.13
N ALA A 46 -0.83 -3.03 -5.10
CA ALA A 46 -0.91 -1.61 -5.47
C ALA A 46 -1.54 -0.76 -4.36
N LEU A 47 -2.58 -1.28 -3.69
CA LEU A 47 -3.21 -0.63 -2.54
C LEU A 47 -2.21 -0.42 -1.39
N SER A 48 -1.40 -1.43 -1.09
CA SER A 48 -0.32 -1.34 -0.09
C SER A 48 0.72 -0.29 -0.48
N GLY A 49 1.08 -0.24 -1.75
CA GLY A 49 2.02 0.75 -2.28
C GLY A 49 1.50 2.19 -2.13
N ILE A 50 0.20 2.41 -2.34
CA ILE A 50 -0.45 3.70 -2.07
C ILE A 50 -0.40 4.03 -0.58
N GLY A 51 -0.77 3.09 0.29
CA GLY A 51 -0.71 3.29 1.74
C GLY A 51 0.71 3.60 2.25
N MET A 52 1.72 2.88 1.75
CA MET A 52 3.13 3.16 2.05
C MET A 52 3.55 4.56 1.59
N SER A 53 3.09 4.98 0.41
CA SER A 53 3.37 6.33 -0.11
C SER A 53 2.74 7.42 0.77
N TYR A 54 1.56 7.17 1.34
CA TYR A 54 0.95 8.09 2.31
C TYR A 54 1.69 8.12 3.66
N LEU A 55 2.25 7.00 4.13
CA LEU A 55 3.13 7.02 5.30
C LEU A 55 4.33 7.94 5.09
N MET A 56 4.94 7.91 3.90
CA MET A 56 6.06 8.78 3.54
C MET A 56 5.67 10.25 3.43
N LEU A 57 4.40 10.54 3.15
CA LEU A 57 3.83 11.89 3.13
C LEU A 57 3.33 12.35 4.49
N GLU A 58 3.53 11.54 5.55
CA GLU A 58 3.04 11.79 6.91
C GLU A 58 1.50 11.95 7.00
N ARG A 59 0.79 11.35 6.05
CA ARG A 59 -0.67 11.33 5.93
C ARG A 59 -1.19 10.00 6.47
N TYR A 60 -1.17 9.87 7.78
CA TYR A 60 -1.29 8.59 8.45
C TYR A 60 -2.70 8.01 8.43
N GLU A 61 -3.74 8.85 8.47
CA GLU A 61 -5.13 8.43 8.33
C GLU A 61 -5.41 7.85 6.94
N GLU A 62 -4.91 8.48 5.88
CA GLU A 62 -5.04 7.94 4.53
C GLU A 62 -4.22 6.66 4.37
N ALA A 63 -3.00 6.61 4.92
CA ALA A 63 -2.19 5.41 4.92
C ALA A 63 -2.92 4.23 5.57
N LEU A 64 -3.55 4.45 6.72
CA LEU A 64 -4.34 3.44 7.41
C LEU A 64 -5.50 2.95 6.54
N ALA A 65 -6.30 3.86 5.99
CA ALA A 65 -7.44 3.51 5.16
C ALA A 65 -7.04 2.69 3.91
N TRP A 66 -5.93 3.05 3.26
CA TRP A 66 -5.42 2.28 2.11
C TRP A 66 -4.82 0.93 2.53
N GLY A 67 -4.15 0.87 3.69
CA GLY A 67 -3.62 -0.38 4.25
C GLY A 67 -4.72 -1.37 4.62
N GLU A 68 -5.81 -0.91 5.26
CA GLU A 68 -6.96 -1.75 5.61
C GLU A 68 -7.65 -2.31 4.37
N ARG A 69 -7.81 -1.49 3.32
CA ARG A 69 -8.29 -1.94 2.02
C ARG A 69 -7.36 -2.98 1.40
N ALA A 70 -6.04 -2.78 1.49
CA ALA A 70 -5.07 -3.73 0.99
C ALA A 70 -5.14 -5.08 1.73
N LEU A 71 -5.36 -5.06 3.06
CA LEU A 71 -5.59 -6.26 3.86
C LEU A 71 -6.90 -6.97 3.50
N HIS A 72 -7.98 -6.21 3.23
CA HIS A 72 -9.23 -6.80 2.81
C HIS A 72 -9.09 -7.61 1.50
N GLU A 73 -8.33 -7.07 0.55
CA GLU A 73 -8.08 -7.73 -0.75
C GLU A 73 -7.05 -8.85 -0.65
N MET A 74 -6.00 -8.66 0.15
CA MET A 74 -4.91 -9.63 0.32
C MET A 74 -4.53 -9.74 1.80
N PRO A 75 -5.26 -10.54 2.59
CA PRO A 75 -5.05 -10.64 4.05
C PRO A 75 -3.64 -11.11 4.44
N ASN A 76 -3.00 -11.90 3.58
CA ASN A 76 -1.69 -12.50 3.84
C ASN A 76 -0.52 -11.69 3.28
N TYR A 77 -0.77 -10.51 2.69
CA TYR A 77 0.29 -9.70 2.13
C TYR A 77 0.97 -8.86 3.22
N GLY A 78 2.22 -9.23 3.56
CA GLY A 78 2.94 -8.64 4.70
C GLY A 78 3.13 -7.12 4.61
N SER A 79 3.25 -6.55 3.40
CA SER A 79 3.37 -5.10 3.24
C SER A 79 2.10 -4.35 3.65
N SER A 80 0.91 -4.93 3.45
CA SER A 80 -0.36 -4.35 3.90
C SER A 80 -0.38 -4.21 5.43
N HIS A 81 0.03 -5.26 6.14
CA HIS A 81 0.10 -5.25 7.60
C HIS A 81 1.08 -4.21 8.12
N ARG A 82 2.27 -4.11 7.49
CA ARG A 82 3.26 -3.08 7.84
C ARG A 82 2.68 -1.67 7.73
N VAL A 83 1.94 -1.40 6.65
CA VAL A 83 1.30 -0.09 6.45
C VAL A 83 0.33 0.22 7.58
N VAL A 84 -0.58 -0.70 7.90
CA VAL A 84 -1.59 -0.52 8.95
C VAL A 84 -0.93 -0.32 10.32
N ILE A 85 0.00 -1.20 10.70
CA ILE A 85 0.69 -1.13 11.99
C ILE A 85 1.46 0.20 12.11
N MET A 86 2.22 0.58 11.08
CA MET A 86 2.98 1.83 11.11
C MET A 86 2.06 3.06 11.17
N ALA A 87 0.95 3.06 10.42
CA ALA A 87 -0.02 4.15 10.46
C ALA A 87 -0.63 4.29 11.86
N LEU A 88 -1.07 3.18 12.47
CA LEU A 88 -1.62 3.17 13.83
C LEU A 88 -0.62 3.67 14.88
N VAL A 89 0.65 3.26 14.78
CA VAL A 89 1.72 3.77 15.65
C VAL A 89 1.89 5.27 15.49
N LYS A 90 1.92 5.78 14.26
CA LYS A 90 2.09 7.22 13.99
C LYS A 90 0.88 8.06 14.41
N LEU A 91 -0.31 7.47 14.43
CA LEU A 91 -1.54 8.05 14.97
C LEU A 91 -1.66 7.92 16.49
N ASN A 92 -0.66 7.36 17.18
CA ASN A 92 -0.68 7.08 18.61
C ASN A 92 -1.82 6.12 19.04
N ARG A 93 -2.32 5.28 18.14
CA ARG A 93 -3.35 4.24 18.38
C ARG A 93 -2.69 2.91 18.72
N LEU A 94 -1.91 2.90 19.79
CA LEU A 94 -0.97 1.81 20.12
C LEU A 94 -1.67 0.48 20.42
N ASP A 95 -2.83 0.51 21.07
CA ASP A 95 -3.60 -0.71 21.40
C ASP A 95 -4.05 -1.45 20.12
N GLU A 96 -4.49 -0.68 19.13
CA GLU A 96 -4.90 -1.20 17.82
C GLU A 96 -3.69 -1.71 17.03
N ALA A 97 -2.56 -1.00 17.09
CA ALA A 97 -1.31 -1.44 16.45
C ALA A 97 -0.84 -2.79 17.01
N GLN A 98 -0.90 -2.97 18.33
CA GLN A 98 -0.57 -4.25 18.96
C GLN A 98 -1.54 -5.36 18.57
N ALA A 99 -2.84 -5.06 18.49
CA ALA A 99 -3.83 -6.03 18.05
C ALA A 99 -3.60 -6.45 16.58
N ALA A 100 -3.27 -5.50 15.71
CA ALA A 100 -2.90 -5.79 14.32
C ALA A 100 -1.61 -6.63 14.22
N ALA A 101 -0.59 -6.31 15.01
CA ALA A 101 0.66 -7.06 15.03
C ALA A 101 0.49 -8.51 15.51
N ARG A 102 -0.36 -8.74 16.52
CA ARG A 102 -0.69 -10.11 16.97
C ARG A 102 -1.35 -10.93 15.87
N ARG A 103 -2.34 -10.36 15.17
CA ARG A 103 -3.02 -11.03 14.03
C ARG A 103 -2.09 -11.38 12.87
N LEU A 104 -0.96 -10.68 12.71
CA LEU A 104 0.05 -11.00 11.70
C LEU A 104 0.92 -12.22 12.09
N MET A 105 1.07 -12.49 13.39
CA MET A 105 1.94 -13.56 13.91
C MET A 105 1.19 -14.87 14.21
N GLU A 106 -0.13 -14.83 14.19
CA GLU A 106 -1.03 -16.00 14.29
C GLU A 106 -1.18 -16.69 12.92
#